data_AF-A0AAU6B0I0-F1
#
_entry.id   AF-A0AAU6B0I0-F1
#
_cell.length_a   1.000
_cell.length_b   1.000
_cell.length_c   1.000
_cell.angle_alpha   90.00
_cell.angle_beta   90.00
_cell.angle_gamma   90.00
#
_symmetry.space_group_name_H-M   'P 1'
#
loop_
_entity.id
_entity.type
_entity.pdbx_description
1 polymer ?
#
loop_
_entity_poly.entity_id
_entity_poly.type
_entity_poly.pdbx_seq_one_letter_code
_entity_poly.pdbx_strand_id
1 'polypeptide(L)'
;MVAKRSAGLLLFRRHDTGVEVLLGHMGGPFWAKKDAASWSLPKGELEPDEEPETAARREFTEELGLPAPDGEYRPLGEVKQSGGKVVTAWAVEGDLDPAAVEPGTFEMEWPPRSGRRQEFPEMDRVEWFGLTAAREKLLKGQLPLLDRLVELL
;
A
#
# COMPACT_ATOMS: atom_id res chain seq x y z
N MET A 1 11.07 -21.91 1.00
CA MET A 1 9.87 -21.12 0.65
C MET A 1 10.27 -20.17 -0.46
N VAL A 2 9.53 -20.15 -1.57
CA VAL A 2 9.74 -19.17 -2.64
C VAL A 2 9.36 -17.79 -2.08
N ALA A 3 10.21 -16.79 -2.29
CA ALA A 3 9.89 -15.43 -1.88
C ALA A 3 8.68 -14.94 -2.69
N LYS A 4 7.57 -14.61 -2.01
CA LYS A 4 6.41 -13.99 -2.66
C LYS A 4 6.84 -12.65 -3.25
N ARG A 5 6.53 -12.43 -4.53
CA ARG A 5 6.78 -11.18 -5.23
C ARG A 5 5.48 -10.41 -5.30
N SER A 6 5.56 -9.11 -5.01
CA SER A 6 4.45 -8.19 -5.09
C SER A 6 4.87 -6.93 -5.84
N ALA A 7 3.89 -6.24 -6.38
CA ALA A 7 4.08 -4.95 -7.01
C ALA A 7 3.06 -3.94 -6.47
N GLY A 8 3.44 -2.66 -6.39
CA GLY A 8 2.55 -1.63 -5.86
C GLY A 8 2.89 -0.21 -6.29
N LEU A 9 1.96 0.71 -6.03
CA LEU A 9 2.07 2.11 -6.39
C LEU A 9 2.14 2.99 -5.15
N LEU A 10 3.14 3.88 -5.10
CA LEU A 10 3.19 4.98 -4.16
C LEU A 10 2.63 6.22 -4.86
N LEU A 11 1.32 6.43 -4.69
CA LEU A 11 0.68 7.66 -5.16
C LEU A 11 1.14 8.84 -4.31
N PHE A 12 1.56 9.92 -4.96
CA PHE A 12 1.92 11.16 -4.31
C PHE A 12 1.29 12.36 -5.00
N ARG A 13 1.15 13.46 -4.26
CA ARG A 13 0.73 14.76 -4.80
C ARG A 13 1.60 15.87 -4.25
N ARG A 14 1.74 16.94 -5.03
CA ARG A 14 2.48 18.14 -4.66
C ARG A 14 1.49 19.26 -4.31
N HIS A 15 1.75 19.94 -3.20
CA HIS A 15 1.08 21.15 -2.78
C HIS A 15 2.11 22.25 -2.52
N ASP A 16 1.65 23.50 -2.40
CA ASP A 16 2.52 24.63 -2.05
C ASP A 16 3.28 24.41 -0.74
N THR A 17 2.73 23.60 0.16
CA THR A 17 3.29 23.27 1.48
C THR A 17 4.16 22.01 1.50
N GLY A 18 4.32 21.32 0.37
CA GLY A 18 5.19 20.14 0.25
C GLY A 18 4.55 18.95 -0.45
N VAL A 19 5.12 17.77 -0.22
CA VAL A 19 4.70 16.51 -0.84
C VAL A 19 3.90 15.68 0.16
N GLU A 20 2.81 15.10 -0.31
CA GLU A 20 2.02 14.11 0.41
C GLU A 20 2.00 12.78 -0.34
N VAL A 21 1.91 11.68 0.41
CA VAL A 21 1.75 10.33 -0.11
C VAL A 21 0.47 9.70 0.43
N LEU A 22 -0.19 8.90 -0.40
CA LEU A 22 -1.38 8.15 0.00
C LEU A 22 -0.97 6.81 0.60
N LEU A 23 -1.42 6.53 1.82
CA LEU A 23 -1.18 5.26 2.50
C LEU A 23 -2.50 4.64 2.98
N GLY A 24 -2.56 3.31 2.98
CA GLY A 24 -3.65 2.55 3.56
C GLY A 24 -3.28 1.87 4.88
N HIS A 25 -4.13 2.03 5.90
CA HIS A 25 -3.99 1.36 7.18
C HIS A 25 -4.44 -0.09 7.03
N MET A 26 -3.62 -1.02 7.49
CA MET A 26 -3.95 -2.44 7.41
C MET A 26 -5.19 -2.74 8.24
N GLY A 27 -6.18 -3.38 7.61
CA GLY A 27 -7.42 -3.72 8.27
C GLY A 27 -7.34 -5.00 9.11
N GLY A 28 -8.45 -5.29 9.78
CA GLY A 28 -8.60 -6.47 10.63
C GLY A 28 -8.13 -6.29 12.08
N PRO A 29 -8.52 -7.23 12.96
CA PRO A 29 -8.48 -7.04 14.40
C PRO A 29 -7.06 -7.01 14.99
N PHE A 30 -6.05 -7.54 14.29
CA PHE A 30 -4.64 -7.48 14.70
C PHE A 30 -4.01 -6.09 14.53
N TRP A 31 -4.61 -5.25 13.69
CA TRP A 31 -4.11 -3.92 13.32
C TRP A 31 -4.99 -2.80 13.85
N ALA A 32 -6.25 -3.07 14.21
CA ALA A 32 -7.23 -2.11 14.71
C ALA A 32 -6.76 -1.17 15.85
N LYS A 33 -5.75 -1.56 16.64
CA LYS A 33 -5.18 -0.75 17.74
C LYS A 33 -3.77 -0.23 17.46
N LYS A 34 -3.23 -0.50 16.28
CA LYS A 34 -1.90 -0.05 15.88
C LYS A 34 -2.06 1.14 14.95
N ASP A 35 -0.98 1.88 14.78
CA ASP A 35 -0.99 3.06 13.93
C ASP A 35 0.42 3.31 13.39
N ALA A 36 1.43 3.41 14.26
CA ALA A 36 2.82 3.42 13.82
C ALA A 36 3.21 2.10 13.13
N ALA A 37 3.96 2.20 12.03
CA ALA A 37 4.42 1.08 11.21
C ALA A 37 3.31 0.05 10.87
N SER A 38 2.11 0.53 10.59
CA SER A 38 0.90 -0.28 10.33
C SER A 38 0.17 0.15 9.05
N TRP A 39 0.81 1.02 8.26
CA TRP A 39 0.30 1.50 6.97
C TRP A 39 1.17 1.01 5.82
N SER A 40 0.60 0.87 4.63
CA SER A 40 1.29 0.40 3.43
C SER A 40 0.83 1.17 2.19
N LEU A 41 1.66 1.17 1.15
CA LEU A 41 1.20 1.51 -0.19
C LEU A 41 0.32 0.37 -0.76
N PRO A 42 -0.65 0.68 -1.64
CA PRO A 42 -1.45 -0.34 -2.32
C PRO A 42 -0.57 -1.27 -3.17
N LYS A 43 -0.72 -2.58 -3.00
CA LYS A 43 0.13 -3.60 -3.63
C LYS A 43 -0.47 -5.00 -3.47
N GLY A 44 -0.24 -5.87 -4.43
CA GLY A 44 -0.53 -7.30 -4.27
C GLY A 44 0.43 -8.19 -5.02
N GLU A 45 0.10 -9.48 -5.07
CA GLU A 45 1.00 -10.53 -5.58
C GLU A 45 1.02 -10.52 -7.11
N LEU A 46 2.17 -10.82 -7.71
CA LEU A 46 2.26 -10.99 -9.15
C LEU A 46 1.55 -12.28 -9.56
N GLU A 47 0.75 -12.20 -10.62
CA GLU A 47 0.29 -13.39 -11.32
C GLU A 47 1.41 -14.03 -12.16
N PRO A 48 1.28 -15.31 -12.54
CA PRO A 48 2.21 -15.94 -13.47
C PRO A 48 2.32 -15.14 -14.77
N ASP A 49 3.56 -14.85 -15.19
CA ASP A 49 3.88 -14.12 -16.42
C ASP A 49 3.36 -12.67 -16.48
N GLU A 50 2.94 -12.10 -15.34
CA GLU A 50 2.49 -10.70 -15.26
C GLU A 50 3.68 -9.74 -15.10
N GLU A 51 3.69 -8.67 -15.89
CA GLU A 51 4.66 -7.59 -15.75
C GLU A 51 4.43 -6.84 -14.42
N PRO A 52 5.47 -6.63 -13.60
CA PRO A 52 5.32 -6.02 -12.28
C PRO A 52 4.55 -4.69 -12.25
N GLU A 53 4.78 -3.78 -13.21
CA GLU A 53 4.05 -2.51 -13.27
C GLU A 53 2.55 -2.71 -13.58
N THR A 54 2.22 -3.72 -14.39
CA THR A 54 0.82 -4.09 -14.69
C THR A 54 0.13 -4.57 -13.42
N ALA A 55 0.80 -5.44 -12.66
CA ALA A 55 0.32 -5.89 -11.35
C ALA A 55 0.10 -4.71 -10.40
N ALA A 56 1.04 -3.76 -10.31
CA ALA A 56 0.90 -2.60 -9.45
C ALA A 56 -0.37 -1.77 -9.75
N ARG A 57 -0.72 -1.60 -11.04
CA ARG A 57 -1.90 -0.85 -11.48
C ARG A 57 -3.20 -1.60 -11.23
N ARG A 58 -3.21 -2.92 -11.50
CA ARG A 58 -4.34 -3.81 -11.20
C ARG A 58 -4.64 -3.79 -9.70
N GLU A 59 -3.62 -4.02 -8.88
CA GLU A 59 -3.72 -4.11 -7.43
C GLU A 59 -4.14 -2.78 -6.81
N PHE A 60 -3.66 -1.64 -7.32
CA PHE A 60 -4.17 -0.34 -6.88
C PHE A 60 -5.69 -0.22 -7.08
N THR A 61 -6.19 -0.73 -8.22
CA THR A 61 -7.62 -0.71 -8.53
C THR A 61 -8.41 -1.69 -7.67
N GLU A 62 -7.89 -2.88 -7.44
CA GLU A 62 -8.54 -3.91 -6.60
C GLU A 62 -8.56 -3.51 -5.13
N GLU A 63 -7.45 -2.98 -4.61
CA GLU A 63 -7.31 -2.64 -3.20
C GLU A 63 -8.00 -1.31 -2.83
N LEU A 64 -8.11 -0.35 -3.74
CA LEU A 64 -8.75 0.95 -3.47
C LEU A 64 -10.14 1.13 -4.10
N GLY A 65 -10.55 0.25 -5.02
CA GLY A 65 -11.78 0.42 -5.79
C GLY A 65 -11.75 1.59 -6.78
N LEU A 66 -10.58 2.19 -7.01
CA LEU A 66 -10.38 3.37 -7.85
C LEU A 66 -9.31 3.10 -8.91
N PRO A 67 -9.47 3.61 -10.15
CA PRO A 67 -8.46 3.38 -11.19
C PRO A 67 -7.10 3.95 -10.77
N ALA A 68 -6.03 3.23 -11.11
CA ALA A 68 -4.67 3.76 -11.00
C ALA A 68 -4.54 5.06 -11.80
N PRO A 69 -4.00 6.15 -11.23
CA PRO A 69 -3.87 7.42 -11.93
C PRO A 69 -3.06 7.33 -13.22
N ASP A 70 -3.46 8.10 -14.23
CA ASP A 70 -2.65 8.30 -15.43
C ASP A 70 -1.39 9.11 -15.10
N GLY A 71 -0.32 8.90 -15.86
CA GLY A 71 0.92 9.67 -15.69
C GLY A 71 2.18 8.84 -15.91
N GLU A 72 3.32 9.41 -15.54
CA GLU A 72 4.60 8.73 -15.57
C GLU A 72 4.80 7.91 -14.30
N TYR A 73 4.90 6.59 -14.47
CA TYR A 73 5.21 5.64 -13.41
C TYR A 73 6.71 5.56 -13.21
N ARG A 74 7.21 6.25 -12.19
CA ARG A 74 8.65 6.38 -11.94
C ARG A 74 9.14 5.25 -11.02
N PRO A 75 10.08 4.38 -11.46
CA PRO A 75 10.50 3.24 -10.64
C PRO A 75 11.14 3.66 -9.32
N LEU A 76 10.62 3.12 -8.21
CA LEU A 76 11.23 3.23 -6.87
C LEU A 76 12.07 1.98 -6.53
N GLY A 77 12.11 1.00 -7.42
CA GLY A 77 12.87 -0.24 -7.25
C GLY A 77 12.24 -1.21 -6.25
N GLU A 78 13.06 -2.12 -5.72
CA GLU A 78 12.60 -3.21 -4.87
C GLU A 78 12.95 -3.01 -3.40
N VAL A 79 12.10 -3.56 -2.51
CA VAL A 79 12.35 -3.68 -1.07
C VAL A 79 11.95 -5.06 -0.56
N LYS A 80 12.71 -5.60 0.40
CA LYS A 80 12.43 -6.88 1.05
C LYS A 80 11.82 -6.65 2.44
N GLN A 81 10.68 -7.29 2.70
CA GLN A 81 9.96 -7.19 3.98
C GLN A 81 10.30 -8.36 4.93
N SER A 82 9.93 -8.23 6.20
CA SER A 82 10.25 -9.18 7.28
C SER A 82 9.74 -10.61 7.06
N GLY A 83 8.69 -10.79 6.23
CA GLY A 83 8.19 -12.10 5.82
C GLY A 83 8.91 -12.73 4.62
N GLY A 84 9.98 -12.09 4.12
CA GLY A 84 10.69 -12.52 2.91
C GLY A 84 10.04 -12.08 1.59
N LYS A 85 8.85 -11.46 1.66
CA LYS A 85 8.18 -10.84 0.50
C LYS A 85 9.05 -9.72 -0.09
N VAL A 86 9.17 -9.71 -1.41
CA VAL A 86 9.81 -8.65 -2.18
C VAL A 86 8.72 -7.80 -2.82
N VAL A 87 8.80 -6.48 -2.66
CA VAL A 87 7.86 -5.52 -3.26
C VAL A 87 8.63 -4.66 -4.24
N THR A 88 8.24 -4.69 -5.51
CA THR A 88 8.67 -3.73 -6.53
C THR A 88 7.66 -2.59 -6.57
N ALA A 89 8.10 -1.33 -6.62
CA ALA A 89 7.17 -0.20 -6.57
C ALA A 89 7.52 0.92 -7.54
N TRP A 90 6.49 1.68 -7.90
CA TRP A 90 6.57 2.90 -8.72
C TRP A 90 5.92 4.05 -7.98
N ALA A 91 6.44 5.26 -8.19
CA ALA A 91 5.78 6.49 -7.83
C ALA A 91 4.95 6.98 -9.02
N VAL A 92 3.77 7.47 -8.75
CA VAL A 92 2.95 8.17 -9.76
C VAL A 92 2.36 9.40 -9.09
N GLU A 93 2.35 10.52 -9.83
CA GLU A 93 1.75 11.76 -9.36
C GLU A 93 0.26 11.76 -9.67
N GLY A 94 -0.58 12.08 -8.70
CA GLY A 94 -2.01 12.15 -8.89
C GLY A 94 -2.73 12.47 -7.61
N ASP A 95 -4.02 12.77 -7.74
CA ASP A 95 -4.89 13.06 -6.60
C ASP A 95 -6.05 12.07 -6.56
N LEU A 96 -6.52 11.80 -5.35
CA LEU A 96 -7.73 11.03 -5.12
C LEU A 96 -8.39 11.44 -3.82
N ASP A 97 -9.70 11.27 -3.78
CA ASP A 97 -10.50 11.43 -2.57
C ASP A 97 -10.48 10.12 -1.77
N PRO A 98 -9.85 10.08 -0.57
CA PRO A 98 -9.84 8.86 0.24
C PRO A 98 -11.24 8.42 0.70
N ALA A 99 -12.23 9.32 0.69
CA ALA A 99 -13.61 8.96 1.01
C ALA A 99 -14.31 8.15 -0.10
N ALA A 100 -13.74 8.13 -1.31
CA ALA A 100 -14.23 7.32 -2.43
C ALA A 100 -13.60 5.92 -2.50
N VAL A 101 -12.70 5.58 -1.57
CA VAL A 101 -12.03 4.29 -1.53
C VAL A 101 -12.97 3.20 -1.00
N GLU A 102 -13.10 2.13 -1.76
CA GLU A 102 -13.87 0.94 -1.39
C GLU A 102 -12.94 -0.28 -1.33
N PRO A 103 -12.37 -0.57 -0.15
CA PRO A 103 -11.39 -1.64 -0.02
C PRO A 103 -12.06 -3.02 -0.05
N GLY A 104 -11.36 -4.00 -0.62
CA GLY A 104 -11.74 -5.40 -0.54
C GLY A 104 -11.83 -5.93 0.89
N THR A 105 -12.41 -7.12 1.04
CA THR A 105 -12.57 -7.80 2.33
C THR A 105 -11.85 -9.16 2.35
N PHE A 106 -11.47 -9.60 3.55
CA PHE A 106 -10.97 -10.94 3.80
C PHE A 106 -11.70 -11.58 4.97
N GLU A 107 -11.82 -12.91 4.93
CA GLU A 107 -12.37 -13.67 6.04
C GLU A 107 -11.30 -14.25 6.95
N MET A 108 -11.56 -14.21 8.26
CA MET A 108 -10.70 -14.82 9.27
C MET A 108 -11.51 -15.37 10.44
N GLU A 109 -10.98 -16.42 11.08
CA GLU A 109 -11.53 -16.88 12.35
C GLU A 109 -11.25 -15.86 13.47
N TRP A 110 -12.30 -15.35 14.10
CA TRP A 110 -12.20 -14.38 15.18
C TRP A 110 -13.34 -14.51 16.20
N PRO A 111 -13.08 -14.46 17.52
CA PRO A 111 -11.76 -14.49 18.18
C PRO A 111 -10.97 -15.77 17.87
N PRO A 112 -9.65 -15.80 18.08
CA PRO A 112 -8.84 -16.99 17.75
C PRO A 112 -9.31 -18.25 18.48
N ARG A 113 -9.35 -19.39 17.77
CA ARG A 113 -9.79 -20.71 18.24
C ARG A 113 -11.27 -20.80 18.61
N SER A 114 -12.10 -19.89 18.11
CA SER A 114 -13.55 -19.89 18.35
C SER A 114 -14.35 -20.69 17.31
N GLY A 115 -13.74 -21.01 16.16
CA GLY A 115 -14.44 -21.59 15.00
C GLY A 115 -15.41 -20.61 14.30
N ARG A 116 -15.50 -19.36 14.75
CA ARG A 116 -16.37 -18.33 14.14
C ARG A 116 -15.58 -17.56 13.08
N ARG A 117 -16.03 -17.60 11.82
CA ARG A 117 -15.47 -16.77 10.74
C ARG A 117 -16.17 -15.42 10.70
N GLN A 118 -15.39 -14.37 10.51
CA GLN A 118 -15.84 -12.99 10.36
C GLN A 118 -15.10 -12.35 9.18
N GLU A 119 -15.78 -11.43 8.52
CA GLU A 119 -15.22 -10.63 7.43
C GLU A 119 -14.64 -9.32 7.99
N PHE A 120 -13.49 -8.92 7.45
CA PHE A 120 -12.81 -7.67 7.79
C PHE A 120 -12.34 -7.00 6.50
N PRO A 121 -12.29 -5.66 6.45
CA PRO A 121 -11.70 -4.99 5.29
C PRO A 121 -10.18 -5.23 5.27
N GLU A 122 -9.59 -5.32 4.08
CA GLU A 122 -8.13 -5.41 3.91
C GLU A 122 -7.43 -4.11 4.31
N MET A 123 -8.11 -2.98 4.10
CA MET A 123 -7.74 -1.67 4.63
C MET A 123 -8.93 -1.03 5.33
N ASP A 124 -8.74 -0.55 6.56
CA ASP A 124 -9.84 0.11 7.29
C ASP A 124 -9.84 1.64 7.13
N ARG A 125 -8.72 2.22 6.66
CA ARG A 125 -8.54 3.65 6.42
C ARG A 125 -7.55 3.87 5.27
N VAL A 126 -7.77 4.94 4.53
CA VAL A 126 -6.82 5.46 3.54
C VAL A 126 -6.68 6.96 3.78
N GLU A 127 -5.45 7.45 3.86
CA GLU A 127 -5.18 8.84 4.24
C GLU A 127 -3.96 9.39 3.49
N TRP A 128 -3.99 10.69 3.23
CA TRP A 128 -2.85 11.45 2.75
C TRP A 128 -1.95 11.85 3.92
N PHE A 129 -0.65 11.62 3.79
CA PHE A 129 0.33 12.03 4.79
C PHE A 129 1.46 12.82 4.16
N GLY A 130 1.83 13.94 4.79
CA GLY A 130 3.13 14.57 4.54
C GLY A 130 4.28 13.61 4.88
N LEU A 131 5.43 13.79 4.21
CA LEU A 131 6.57 12.87 4.27
C LEU A 131 7.04 12.51 5.70
N THR A 132 7.03 13.47 6.62
CA THR A 132 7.42 13.22 8.03
C THR A 132 6.46 12.25 8.72
N ALA A 133 5.15 12.49 8.62
CA ALA A 133 4.15 11.61 9.21
C ALA A 133 4.13 10.24 8.52
N ALA A 134 4.26 10.22 7.18
CA ALA A 134 4.33 8.98 6.41
C ALA A 134 5.46 8.06 6.91
N ARG A 135 6.61 8.61 7.29
CA ARG A 135 7.74 7.83 7.84
C ARG A 135 7.41 7.13 9.16
N GLU A 136 6.53 7.68 9.99
CA GLU A 136 6.10 7.06 11.24
C GLU A 136 5.03 5.99 11.03
N LYS A 137 4.13 6.23 10.07
CA LYS A 137 2.98 5.37 9.75
C LYS A 137 3.38 4.13 8.93
N LEU A 138 4.24 4.32 7.94
CA LEU A 138 4.58 3.30 6.95
C LEU A 138 5.31 2.11 7.57
N LEU A 139 5.01 0.91 7.07
CA LEU A 139 5.76 -0.30 7.40
C LEU A 139 7.26 -0.07 7.23
N LYS A 140 8.04 -0.43 8.25
CA LYS A 140 9.51 -0.21 8.26
C LYS A 140 10.22 -0.75 7.01
N GLY A 141 9.74 -1.88 6.48
CA GLY A 141 10.29 -2.49 5.26
C GLY A 141 10.00 -1.72 3.96
N GLN A 142 9.11 -0.73 3.98
CA GLN A 142 8.78 0.13 2.84
C GLN A 142 9.37 1.54 2.95
N LEU A 143 9.98 1.92 4.08
CA LEU A 143 10.64 3.21 4.23
C LEU A 143 11.64 3.56 3.13
N PRO A 144 12.45 2.62 2.59
CA PRO A 144 13.35 2.94 1.48
C PRO A 144 12.63 3.42 0.22
N LEU A 145 11.36 3.04 0.01
CA LEU A 145 10.56 3.55 -1.11
C LEU A 145 10.23 5.03 -0.93
N LEU A 146 9.93 5.44 0.30
CA LEU A 146 9.69 6.85 0.65
C LEU A 146 10.98 7.68 0.50
N ASP A 147 12.12 7.13 0.92
CA ASP A 147 13.43 7.78 0.73
C ASP A 147 13.72 8.04 -0.76
N ARG A 148 13.53 7.01 -1.60
CA ARG A 148 13.74 7.11 -3.05
C ARG A 148 12.75 8.05 -3.74
N LEU A 149 11.51 8.15 -3.25
CA LEU A 149 10.58 9.18 -3.73
C LEU A 149 11.16 10.57 -3.48
N VAL A 150 11.68 10.84 -2.28
CA VAL A 150 12.28 12.15 -1.96
C VAL A 150 13.49 12.46 -2.84
N GLU A 151 14.33 11.48 -3.14
CA GLU A 151 15.48 11.65 -4.05
C GLU A 151 15.08 11.94 -5.51
N LEU A 152 13.87 11.54 -5.91
CA LEU A 152 13.36 11.65 -7.27
C LEU A 152 12.59 12.95 -7.55
N LEU A 153 12.19 13.69 -6.51
CA LEU A 153 11.36 14.90 -6.62
C LEU A 153 12.19 16.18 -6.62
#